data_AF-A0A375YBJ1-F1
#
_entry.id   AF-A0A375YBJ1-F1
#
_cell.length_a   1.000
_cell.length_b   1.000
_cell.length_c   1.000
_cell.angle_alpha   90.00
_cell.angle_beta   90.00
_cell.angle_gamma   90.00
#
_symmetry.space_group_name_H-M   'P 1'
#
loop_
_entity.id
_entity.type
_entity.pdbx_description
1 polymer ?
#
loop_
_entity_poly.entity_id
_entity_poly.type
_entity_poly.pdbx_seq_one_letter_code
_entity_poly.pdbx_strand_id
1 'polypeptide(L)'
;MSTLPHQASLAPDTGHRPGESVLAQIRHYADDAPTLARRWAWDYLRELGDGARHDQLAALFALGAAPEGPHGAMEGLIVGKLFGIPEARLANPLMKIDPTWRGKTFDADTGFNRLSPPAKYALRAVAPLYGGLRSDGSEVVGFRFNHRIDRAAIAPFNQVRALDYSPAEYRNPSVRTFPIKRTRDEIVELLPGLYLGRALLTMPSGEIRLIGYFALREFSHERGQQP
;
A
#
# COMPACT_ATOMS: atom_id res chain seq x y z
N MET A 1 47.27 -28.71 16.53
CA MET A 1 46.85 -28.31 15.17
C MET A 1 45.39 -28.67 14.99
N SER A 2 44.50 -27.67 14.99
CA SER A 2 43.24 -27.59 14.21
C SER A 2 42.39 -26.46 14.80
N THR A 3 42.57 -25.27 14.26
CA THR A 3 41.67 -24.12 14.45
C THR A 3 40.69 -24.11 13.28
N LEU A 4 39.39 -24.23 13.60
CA LEU A 4 38.28 -24.05 12.68
C LEU A 4 38.28 -22.61 12.13
N PRO A 5 37.97 -22.38 10.85
CA PRO A 5 37.84 -21.03 10.32
C PRO A 5 36.54 -20.39 10.83
N HIS A 6 36.68 -19.19 11.36
CA HIS A 6 35.62 -18.30 11.77
C HIS A 6 34.77 -17.93 10.53
N GLN A 7 33.48 -18.29 10.56
CA GLN A 7 32.50 -17.82 9.57
C GLN A 7 32.45 -16.28 9.63
N ALA A 8 32.95 -15.63 8.59
CA ALA A 8 32.78 -14.21 8.39
C ALA A 8 31.29 -13.89 8.21
N SER A 9 30.78 -13.02 9.08
CA SER A 9 29.45 -12.43 8.98
C SER A 9 29.36 -11.61 7.69
N LEU A 10 28.48 -12.04 6.76
CA LEU A 10 28.09 -11.28 5.56
C LEU A 10 27.08 -10.19 5.95
N ALA A 11 27.46 -9.28 6.85
CA ALA A 11 26.81 -7.98 6.93
C ALA A 11 27.35 -7.15 5.75
N PRO A 12 26.49 -6.61 4.87
CA PRO A 12 26.96 -5.70 3.84
C PRO A 12 27.63 -4.50 4.51
N ASP A 13 28.79 -4.13 3.97
CA ASP A 13 29.48 -2.90 4.32
C ASP A 13 28.50 -1.73 4.10
N THR A 14 28.01 -1.16 5.20
CA THR A 14 27.10 -0.02 5.14
C THR A 14 27.95 1.21 4.88
N GLY A 15 28.35 1.38 3.62
CA GLY A 15 29.05 2.54 3.10
C GLY A 15 28.22 3.81 3.29
N HIS A 16 28.20 4.31 4.53
CA HIS A 16 27.46 5.49 4.92
C HIS A 16 28.18 6.72 4.37
N ARG A 17 27.75 7.20 3.20
CA ARG A 17 28.08 8.55 2.76
C ARG A 17 27.26 9.54 3.60
N PRO A 18 27.90 10.46 4.34
CA PRO A 18 27.17 11.43 5.16
C PRO A 18 26.18 12.23 4.29
N GLY A 19 24.88 12.15 4.60
CA GLY A 19 23.81 12.87 3.91
C GLY A 19 23.00 12.08 2.87
N GLU A 20 23.32 10.81 2.60
CA GLU A 20 22.54 9.98 1.67
C GLU A 20 21.23 9.48 2.31
N SER A 21 20.09 9.82 1.71
CA SER A 21 18.77 9.40 2.22
C SER A 21 18.66 7.87 2.24
N VAL A 22 17.91 7.31 3.19
CA VAL A 22 17.68 5.85 3.28
C VAL A 22 17.12 5.31 1.96
N LEU A 23 16.25 6.06 1.28
CA LEU A 23 15.73 5.67 -0.04
C LEU A 23 16.82 5.60 -1.12
N ALA A 24 17.78 6.53 -1.12
CA ALA A 24 18.90 6.51 -2.06
C ALA A 24 19.78 5.27 -1.84
N GLN A 25 20.06 4.93 -0.57
CA GLN A 25 20.81 3.71 -0.23
C GLN A 25 20.08 2.45 -0.70
N ILE A 26 18.77 2.34 -0.42
CA ILE A 26 17.96 1.20 -0.84
C ILE A 26 17.92 1.10 -2.37
N ARG A 27 17.80 2.23 -3.08
CA ARG A 27 17.83 2.26 -4.55
C ARG A 27 19.16 1.76 -5.10
N HIS A 28 20.28 2.17 -4.50
CA HIS A 28 21.60 1.67 -4.89
C HIS A 28 21.70 0.15 -4.74
N TYR A 29 21.24 -0.42 -3.62
CA TYR A 29 21.23 -1.88 -3.44
C TYR A 29 20.29 -2.61 -4.40
N ALA A 30 19.26 -1.93 -4.93
CA ALA A 30 18.32 -2.55 -5.87
C ALA A 30 18.95 -2.84 -7.24
N ASP A 31 20.04 -2.15 -7.59
CA ASP A 31 20.79 -2.39 -8.84
C ASP A 31 21.46 -3.78 -8.82
N ASP A 32 22.00 -4.19 -7.67
CA ASP A 32 22.73 -5.45 -7.51
C ASP A 32 21.86 -6.59 -6.95
N ALA A 33 20.93 -6.27 -6.06
CA ALA A 33 20.13 -7.24 -5.31
C ALA A 33 18.65 -6.81 -5.17
N PRO A 34 17.89 -6.74 -6.29
CA PRO A 34 16.54 -6.15 -6.31
C PRO A 34 15.55 -6.82 -5.36
N THR A 35 15.58 -8.16 -5.27
CA THR A 35 14.68 -8.91 -4.37
C THR A 35 15.00 -8.63 -2.88
N LEU A 36 16.27 -8.55 -2.53
CA LEU A 36 16.70 -8.26 -1.16
C LEU A 36 16.38 -6.81 -0.79
N ALA A 37 16.64 -5.86 -1.69
CA ALA A 37 16.29 -4.46 -1.52
C ALA A 37 14.78 -4.26 -1.31
N ARG A 38 13.92 -4.94 -2.09
CA ARG A 38 12.46 -4.92 -1.89
C ARG A 38 12.07 -5.48 -0.52
N ARG A 39 12.67 -6.58 -0.08
CA ARG A 39 12.37 -7.18 1.22
C ARG A 39 12.74 -6.22 2.36
N TRP A 40 13.96 -5.68 2.34
CA TRP A 40 14.42 -4.73 3.35
C TRP A 40 13.57 -3.46 3.37
N ALA A 41 13.25 -2.91 2.20
CA ALA A 41 12.41 -1.73 2.12
C ALA A 41 10.97 -2.00 2.59
N TRP A 42 10.43 -3.20 2.34
CA TRP A 42 9.14 -3.61 2.89
C TRP A 42 9.15 -3.69 4.42
N ASP A 43 10.20 -4.26 4.99
CA ASP A 43 10.38 -4.34 6.45
C ASP A 43 10.56 -2.94 7.05
N TYR A 44 11.32 -2.06 6.39
CA TYR A 44 11.46 -0.66 6.78
C TYR A 44 10.14 0.11 6.76
N LEU A 45 9.30 -0.06 5.72
CA LEU A 45 7.97 0.56 5.69
C LEU A 45 7.08 0.07 6.84
N ARG A 46 7.18 -1.22 7.21
CA ARG A 46 6.48 -1.76 8.39
C ARG A 46 6.95 -1.07 9.67
N GLU A 47 8.27 -0.98 9.88
CA GLU A 47 8.85 -0.31 11.04
C GLU A 47 8.44 1.17 11.15
N LEU A 48 8.40 1.90 10.03
CA LEU A 48 7.90 3.28 10.02
C LEU A 48 6.42 3.37 10.41
N GLY A 49 5.61 2.39 9.96
CA GLY A 49 4.21 2.27 10.34
C GLY A 49 4.04 2.01 11.84
N ASP A 50 4.76 1.02 12.37
CA ASP A 50 4.73 0.63 13.79
C ASP A 50 5.20 1.77 14.70
N GLY A 51 6.20 2.52 14.25
CA GLY A 51 6.72 3.71 14.94
C GLY A 51 5.93 5.01 14.70
N ALA A 52 4.80 4.96 13.98
CA ALA A 52 3.98 6.12 13.62
C ALA A 52 4.78 7.28 12.99
N ARG A 53 5.79 6.96 12.17
CA ARG A 53 6.73 7.90 11.53
C ARG A 53 6.14 8.53 10.26
N HIS A 54 5.01 9.21 10.40
CA HIS A 54 4.26 9.78 9.27
C HIS A 54 5.06 10.85 8.51
N ASP A 55 5.92 11.58 9.19
CA ASP A 55 6.88 12.54 8.61
C ASP A 55 7.81 11.85 7.60
N GLN A 56 8.35 10.69 7.97
CA GLN A 56 9.23 9.93 7.10
C GLN A 56 8.48 9.28 5.94
N LEU A 57 7.27 8.77 6.18
CA LEU A 57 6.42 8.24 5.11
C LEU A 57 6.04 9.32 4.09
N ALA A 58 5.75 10.54 4.55
CA ALA A 58 5.53 11.68 3.67
C ALA A 58 6.77 12.04 2.86
N ALA A 59 7.95 12.02 3.48
CA ALA A 59 9.22 12.26 2.78
C ALA A 59 9.51 11.19 1.72
N LEU A 60 9.32 9.90 2.04
CA LEU A 60 9.45 8.81 1.08
C LEU A 60 8.46 8.96 -0.08
N PHE A 61 7.20 9.28 0.21
CA PHE A 61 6.18 9.49 -0.81
C PHE A 61 6.54 10.62 -1.77
N ALA A 62 7.12 11.71 -1.25
CA ALA A 62 7.55 12.85 -2.05
C ALA A 62 8.72 12.52 -3.00
N LEU A 63 9.58 11.58 -2.62
CA LEU A 63 10.73 11.12 -3.40
C LEU A 63 10.41 9.97 -4.37
N GLY A 64 9.19 9.43 -4.28
CA GLY A 64 8.71 8.37 -5.18
C GLY A 64 8.36 8.90 -6.57
N ALA A 65 8.50 8.03 -7.57
CA ALA A 65 8.15 8.34 -8.96
C ALA A 65 6.74 7.84 -9.29
N ALA A 66 6.08 8.41 -10.29
CA ALA A 66 4.81 7.90 -10.79
C ALA A 66 5.05 6.58 -11.55
N PRO A 67 4.48 5.44 -11.11
CA PRO A 67 4.78 4.16 -11.74
C PRO A 67 3.98 3.90 -13.01
N GLU A 68 4.61 3.31 -14.02
CA GLU A 68 3.88 2.66 -15.14
C GLU A 68 3.10 1.43 -14.66
N GLY A 69 3.68 0.66 -13.73
CA GLY A 69 2.97 -0.35 -12.93
C GLY A 69 2.14 0.27 -11.80
N PRO A 70 1.69 -0.50 -10.81
CA PRO A 70 1.73 -1.97 -10.73
C PRO A 70 0.81 -2.66 -11.75
N HIS A 71 1.10 -3.93 -12.04
CA HIS A 71 0.30 -4.81 -12.91
C HIS A 71 0.01 -6.14 -12.22
N GLY A 72 -1.22 -6.63 -12.35
CA GLY A 72 -1.64 -7.88 -11.73
C GLY A 72 -1.78 -7.76 -10.21
N ALA A 73 -1.73 -8.90 -9.52
CA ALA A 73 -2.00 -8.99 -8.09
C ALA A 73 -0.78 -8.59 -7.25
N MET A 74 -1.02 -7.73 -6.27
CA MET A 74 -0.02 -7.18 -5.34
C MET A 74 -0.31 -7.61 -3.90
N GLU A 75 0.74 -7.89 -3.15
CA GLU A 75 0.68 -8.03 -1.69
C GLU A 75 0.59 -6.64 -1.05
N GLY A 76 -0.32 -6.49 -0.09
CA GLY A 76 -0.57 -5.24 0.62
C GLY A 76 -0.12 -5.26 2.07
N LEU A 77 0.36 -4.10 2.53
CA LEU A 77 0.60 -3.78 3.93
C LEU A 77 -0.08 -2.45 4.27
N ILE A 78 -0.92 -2.41 5.31
CA ILE A 78 -1.35 -1.13 5.88
C ILE A 78 -0.18 -0.59 6.69
N VAL A 79 0.23 0.65 6.42
CA VAL A 79 1.42 1.25 7.04
C VAL A 79 0.97 2.21 8.13
N GLY A 80 1.09 1.75 9.38
CA GLY A 80 0.61 2.47 10.57
C GLY A 80 -0.90 2.34 10.76
N LYS A 81 -1.47 3.19 11.62
CA LYS A 81 -2.92 3.21 11.88
C LYS A 81 -3.60 4.14 10.87
N LEU A 82 -4.78 3.74 10.38
CA LEU A 82 -5.65 4.64 9.62
C LEU A 82 -5.93 5.91 10.46
N PHE A 83 -5.67 7.08 9.91
CA PHE A 83 -5.66 8.35 10.64
C PHE A 83 -7.02 8.64 11.26
N GLY A 84 -6.98 8.94 12.57
CA GLY A 84 -8.13 9.24 13.40
C GLY A 84 -8.82 10.54 13.03
N ILE A 85 -9.70 10.47 12.03
CA ILE A 85 -10.80 11.43 11.88
C ILE A 85 -11.61 11.40 13.21
N PRO A 86 -11.99 12.53 13.84
CA PRO A 86 -12.76 12.52 15.11
C PRO A 86 -14.04 11.67 15.05
N GLU A 87 -14.68 11.60 13.89
CA GLU A 87 -15.80 10.71 13.58
C GLU A 87 -15.45 9.21 13.61
N ALA A 88 -14.16 8.85 13.65
CA ALA A 88 -13.66 7.48 13.74
C ALA A 88 -13.92 6.82 15.10
N ARG A 89 -14.32 7.58 16.13
CA ARG A 89 -14.89 7.00 17.37
C ARG A 89 -16.19 6.23 17.09
N LEU A 90 -16.97 6.64 16.08
CA LEU A 90 -18.11 5.84 15.59
C LEU A 90 -17.70 4.77 14.56
N ALA A 91 -16.49 4.88 14.00
CA ALA A 91 -15.94 3.95 13.02
C ALA A 91 -15.06 2.85 13.64
N ASN A 92 -15.32 2.48 14.90
CA ASN A 92 -14.76 1.28 15.53
C ASN A 92 -14.80 0.00 14.62
N PRO A 93 -15.73 -0.12 13.64
CA PRO A 93 -15.68 -1.19 12.65
C PRO A 93 -14.66 -1.03 11.49
N LEU A 94 -14.27 0.20 11.11
CA LEU A 94 -13.27 0.47 10.07
C LEU A 94 -11.86 0.03 10.52
N MET A 95 -11.55 0.16 11.82
CA MET A 95 -10.32 -0.40 12.40
C MET A 95 -10.28 -1.94 12.37
N LYS A 96 -11.41 -2.62 12.13
CA LYS A 96 -11.46 -4.09 11.95
C LYS A 96 -11.24 -4.54 10.49
N ILE A 97 -10.93 -3.62 9.58
CA ILE A 97 -10.52 -3.97 8.21
C ILE A 97 -9.09 -4.50 8.18
N ASP A 98 -8.31 -4.20 9.22
CA ASP A 98 -6.88 -4.45 9.33
C ASP A 98 -6.44 -5.93 9.30
N PRO A 99 -7.24 -6.97 9.63
CA PRO A 99 -6.88 -8.36 9.33
C PRO A 99 -7.44 -8.87 7.99
N THR A 100 -8.14 -8.02 7.23
CA THR A 100 -8.86 -8.48 6.02
C THR A 100 -8.31 -7.96 4.70
N TRP A 101 -7.65 -6.80 4.67
CA TRP A 101 -7.06 -6.30 3.43
C TRP A 101 -5.77 -7.06 3.09
N ARG A 102 -5.65 -7.54 1.85
CA ARG A 102 -4.51 -8.34 1.39
C ARG A 102 -3.68 -7.65 0.29
N GLY A 103 -4.17 -6.54 -0.24
CA GLY A 103 -3.54 -5.81 -1.34
C GLY A 103 -4.53 -5.42 -2.42
N LYS A 104 -4.05 -5.29 -3.65
CA LYS A 104 -4.84 -4.86 -4.82
C LYS A 104 -4.43 -5.65 -6.05
N THR A 105 -5.33 -5.76 -7.02
CA THR A 105 -5.03 -6.22 -8.37
C THR A 105 -5.22 -5.06 -9.34
N PHE A 106 -4.32 -4.94 -10.31
CA PHE A 106 -4.34 -3.92 -11.34
C PHE A 106 -4.47 -4.57 -12.72
N ASP A 107 -5.53 -4.22 -13.43
CA ASP A 107 -5.74 -4.49 -14.85
C ASP A 107 -5.20 -3.30 -15.67
N ALA A 108 -5.57 -3.17 -16.94
CA ALA A 108 -5.03 -2.13 -17.82
C ALA A 108 -5.35 -0.70 -17.33
N ASP A 109 -6.61 -0.44 -17.01
CA ASP A 109 -7.16 0.87 -16.59
C ASP A 109 -8.03 0.79 -15.34
N THR A 110 -8.32 -0.43 -14.87
CA THR A 110 -9.12 -0.69 -13.68
C THR A 110 -8.41 -1.62 -12.71
N GLY A 111 -8.93 -1.75 -11.50
CA GLY A 111 -8.44 -2.74 -10.55
C GLY A 111 -9.40 -2.95 -9.41
N PHE A 112 -9.01 -3.79 -8.46
CA PHE A 112 -9.81 -4.10 -7.29
C PHE A 112 -8.95 -4.34 -6.06
N ASN A 113 -9.51 -4.11 -4.89
CA ASN A 113 -8.89 -4.51 -3.63
C ASN A 113 -9.08 -6.01 -3.42
N ARG A 114 -8.02 -6.65 -2.90
CA ARG A 114 -7.99 -8.05 -2.51
C ARG A 114 -8.19 -8.15 -1.01
N LEU A 115 -9.05 -9.05 -0.59
CA LEU A 115 -9.52 -9.21 0.77
C LEU A 115 -9.50 -10.70 1.17
N SER A 116 -9.33 -10.95 2.46
CA SER A 116 -9.50 -12.29 3.03
C SER A 116 -10.97 -12.72 3.02
N PRO A 117 -11.29 -14.02 2.98
CA PRO A 117 -12.67 -14.49 3.00
C PRO A 117 -13.55 -13.94 4.15
N PRO A 118 -13.02 -13.77 5.39
CA PRO A 118 -13.76 -13.12 6.47
C PRO A 118 -14.26 -11.70 6.17
N ALA A 119 -13.66 -10.99 5.21
CA ALA A 119 -14.06 -9.63 4.83
C ALA A 119 -15.54 -9.52 4.42
N LYS A 120 -16.12 -10.58 3.84
CA LYS A 120 -17.54 -10.61 3.47
C LYS A 120 -18.45 -10.34 4.65
N TYR A 121 -18.12 -10.90 5.82
CA TYR A 121 -18.93 -10.74 7.02
C TYR A 121 -18.73 -9.35 7.64
N ALA A 122 -17.49 -8.88 7.70
CA ALA A 122 -17.18 -7.53 8.17
C ALA A 122 -17.90 -6.48 7.32
N LEU A 123 -17.88 -6.61 6.00
CA LEU A 123 -18.51 -5.67 5.08
C LEU A 123 -20.03 -5.71 5.10
N ARG A 124 -20.66 -6.87 5.33
CA ARG A 124 -22.11 -6.93 5.58
C ARG A 124 -22.52 -6.10 6.80
N ALA A 125 -21.68 -6.00 7.82
CA ALA A 125 -21.97 -5.21 9.02
C ALA A 125 -21.81 -3.70 8.79
N VAL A 126 -20.77 -3.28 8.08
CA VAL A 126 -20.41 -1.84 7.95
C VAL A 126 -20.94 -1.17 6.68
N ALA A 127 -21.26 -1.98 5.67
CA ALA A 127 -21.75 -1.56 4.37
C ALA A 127 -22.75 -2.61 3.82
N PRO A 128 -23.91 -2.82 4.47
CA PRO A 128 -24.84 -3.91 4.13
C PRO A 128 -25.39 -3.86 2.70
N LEU A 129 -25.44 -2.66 2.10
CA LEU A 129 -25.91 -2.46 0.73
C LEU A 129 -24.81 -2.65 -0.33
N TYR A 130 -23.58 -2.99 0.11
CA TYR A 130 -22.47 -3.18 -0.82
C TYR A 130 -22.56 -4.53 -1.54
N GLY A 131 -22.95 -4.48 -2.82
CA GLY A 131 -23.07 -5.65 -3.69
C GLY A 131 -21.85 -5.92 -4.57
N GLY A 132 -20.76 -5.15 -4.44
CA GLY A 132 -19.61 -5.25 -5.34
C GLY A 132 -18.56 -6.30 -4.96
N LEU A 133 -18.81 -7.10 -3.92
CA LEU A 133 -17.92 -8.19 -3.51
C LEU A 133 -18.13 -9.43 -4.38
N ARG A 134 -17.03 -10.01 -4.87
CA ARG A 134 -17.02 -11.30 -5.57
C ARG A 134 -15.94 -12.21 -5.00
N SER A 135 -16.17 -13.52 -5.08
CA SER A 135 -15.09 -14.49 -4.81
C SER A 135 -14.10 -14.48 -5.97
N ASP A 136 -12.82 -14.69 -5.67
CA ASP A 136 -11.76 -14.86 -6.66
C ASP A 136 -10.75 -15.89 -6.13
N GLY A 137 -10.87 -17.15 -6.56
CA GLY A 137 -10.13 -18.27 -5.98
C GLY A 137 -10.36 -18.40 -4.47
N SER A 138 -9.27 -18.35 -3.69
CA SER A 138 -9.28 -18.39 -2.22
C SER A 138 -9.50 -17.03 -1.56
N GLU A 139 -9.70 -15.98 -2.35
CA GLU A 139 -9.85 -14.61 -1.88
C GLU A 139 -11.22 -14.03 -2.20
N VAL A 140 -11.45 -12.84 -1.65
CA VAL A 140 -12.59 -12.00 -1.96
C VAL A 140 -12.05 -10.72 -2.54
N VAL A 141 -12.67 -10.24 -3.60
CA VAL A 141 -12.27 -8.99 -4.23
C VAL A 141 -13.46 -8.05 -4.30
N GLY A 142 -13.15 -6.76 -4.27
CA GLY A 142 -14.13 -5.69 -4.27
C GLY A 142 -13.46 -4.34 -4.38
N PHE A 143 -14.24 -3.29 -4.12
CA PHE A 143 -13.82 -1.89 -4.24
C PHE A 143 -13.10 -1.65 -5.56
N ARG A 144 -13.84 -1.85 -6.66
CA ARG A 144 -13.32 -1.61 -8.00
C ARG A 144 -12.94 -0.13 -8.13
N PHE A 145 -11.85 0.13 -8.83
CA PHE A 145 -11.36 1.47 -9.09
C PHE A 145 -10.90 1.61 -10.54
N ASN A 146 -10.97 2.83 -11.07
CA ASN A 146 -10.18 3.24 -12.24
C ASN A 146 -8.81 3.69 -11.76
N HIS A 147 -7.78 3.60 -12.60
CA HIS A 147 -6.49 4.21 -12.29
C HIS A 147 -5.82 4.85 -13.50
N ARG A 148 -5.07 5.93 -13.24
CA ARG A 148 -4.28 6.64 -14.24
C ARG A 148 -3.12 7.38 -13.60
N ILE A 149 -2.16 7.80 -14.41
CA ILE A 149 -1.19 8.81 -13.98
C ILE A 149 -1.90 10.16 -13.88
N ASP A 150 -1.73 10.82 -12.75
CA ASP A 150 -2.37 12.10 -12.44
C ASP A 150 -1.53 12.89 -11.44
N ARG A 151 -1.85 14.18 -11.28
CA ARG A 151 -1.25 14.99 -10.23
C ARG A 151 -1.81 14.59 -8.87
N ALA A 152 -0.94 14.55 -7.85
CA ALA A 152 -1.38 14.30 -6.49
C ALA A 152 -2.34 15.41 -6.00
N ALA A 153 -3.38 15.04 -5.26
CA ALA A 153 -4.49 15.92 -4.88
C ALA A 153 -4.14 16.86 -3.72
N ILE A 154 -3.14 16.49 -2.92
CA ILE A 154 -2.54 17.31 -1.87
C ILE A 154 -1.03 17.36 -2.06
N ALA A 155 -0.36 18.28 -1.36
CA ALA A 155 1.10 18.38 -1.36
C ALA A 155 1.76 16.99 -1.18
N PRO A 156 2.85 16.68 -1.91
CA PRO A 156 3.71 17.61 -2.67
C PRO A 156 3.29 17.84 -4.13
N PHE A 157 2.11 17.38 -4.56
CA PHE A 157 1.60 17.56 -5.93
C PHE A 157 2.49 16.97 -7.04
N ASN A 158 3.27 15.94 -6.70
CA ASN A 158 4.02 15.13 -7.67
C ASN A 158 3.07 14.32 -8.57
N GLN A 159 3.61 13.78 -9.67
CA GLN A 159 2.87 12.79 -10.46
C GLN A 159 2.75 11.49 -9.64
N VAL A 160 1.57 10.90 -9.66
CA VAL A 160 1.23 9.68 -8.93
C VAL A 160 0.37 8.79 -9.82
N ARG A 161 0.32 7.49 -9.53
CA ARG A 161 -0.78 6.67 -10.03
C ARG A 161 -1.97 6.85 -9.09
N ALA A 162 -2.99 7.53 -9.58
CA ALA A 162 -4.20 7.84 -8.84
C ALA A 162 -5.28 6.80 -9.08
N LEU A 163 -5.94 6.35 -8.01
CA LEU A 163 -7.04 5.41 -8.03
C LEU A 163 -8.34 6.14 -7.70
N ASP A 164 -9.34 5.97 -8.56
CA ASP A 164 -10.67 6.57 -8.44
C ASP A 164 -11.73 5.51 -8.18
N TYR A 165 -12.36 5.61 -7.01
CA TYR A 165 -13.43 4.72 -6.55
C TYR A 165 -14.83 5.29 -6.75
N SER A 166 -14.94 6.50 -7.29
CA SER A 166 -16.19 7.23 -7.46
C SER A 166 -17.15 6.74 -8.56
N PRO A 167 -16.73 5.97 -9.59
CA PRO A 167 -17.65 5.51 -10.64
C PRO A 167 -18.87 4.78 -10.07
N ALA A 168 -20.05 5.16 -10.56
CA ALA A 168 -21.32 4.72 -9.99
C ALA A 168 -21.58 3.23 -10.25
N GLU A 169 -21.15 2.74 -11.41
CA GLU A 169 -21.24 1.35 -11.87
C GLU A 169 -20.53 0.37 -10.93
N TYR A 170 -19.52 0.83 -10.16
CA TYR A 170 -18.81 -0.01 -9.19
C TYR A 170 -19.60 -0.22 -7.90
N ARG A 171 -20.66 0.57 -7.70
CA ARG A 171 -21.54 0.51 -6.52
C ARG A 171 -20.76 0.56 -5.21
N ASN A 172 -19.63 1.27 -5.21
CA ASN A 172 -18.79 1.42 -4.04
C ASN A 172 -19.54 2.16 -2.93
N PRO A 173 -19.37 1.78 -1.65
CA PRO A 173 -20.15 2.35 -0.56
C PRO A 173 -19.85 3.84 -0.38
N SER A 174 -20.90 4.63 -0.17
CA SER A 174 -20.80 6.06 0.18
C SER A 174 -21.36 6.37 1.57
N VAL A 175 -21.63 5.32 2.37
CA VAL A 175 -22.19 5.47 3.72
C VAL A 175 -21.17 6.05 4.68
N ARG A 176 -21.65 6.73 5.73
CA ARG A 176 -20.79 7.42 6.72
C ARG A 176 -19.76 6.48 7.36
N THR A 177 -20.15 5.24 7.63
CA THR A 177 -19.32 4.21 8.28
C THR A 177 -18.24 3.64 7.35
N PHE A 178 -18.38 3.80 6.04
CA PHE A 178 -17.46 3.20 5.08
C PHE A 178 -17.49 3.95 3.73
N PRO A 179 -16.88 5.15 3.64
CA PRO A 179 -17.09 6.08 2.52
C PRO A 179 -16.12 5.88 1.34
N ILE A 180 -15.91 4.64 0.89
CA ILE A 180 -14.95 4.32 -0.21
C ILE A 180 -15.21 5.13 -1.49
N LYS A 181 -16.46 5.46 -1.82
CA LYS A 181 -16.75 6.28 -3.01
C LYS A 181 -16.08 7.66 -2.98
N ARG A 182 -15.74 8.17 -1.79
CA ARG A 182 -15.08 9.48 -1.59
C ARG A 182 -13.58 9.33 -1.34
N THR A 183 -13.04 8.12 -1.42
CA THR A 183 -11.60 7.90 -1.28
C THR A 183 -10.89 8.03 -2.61
N ARG A 184 -9.66 8.53 -2.56
CA ARG A 184 -8.69 8.50 -3.65
C ARG A 184 -7.43 7.89 -3.08
N ASP A 185 -6.93 6.83 -3.70
CA ASP A 185 -5.58 6.35 -3.37
C ASP A 185 -4.59 6.96 -4.36
N GLU A 186 -3.39 7.25 -3.87
CA GLU A 186 -2.30 7.77 -4.69
C GLU A 186 -1.07 6.93 -4.43
N ILE A 187 -0.43 6.45 -5.50
CA ILE A 187 0.66 5.50 -5.44
C ILE A 187 1.90 6.08 -6.12
N VAL A 188 3.04 5.92 -5.46
CA VAL A 188 4.36 6.16 -6.02
C VAL A 188 5.20 4.89 -5.94
N GLU A 189 6.17 4.75 -6.84
CA GLU A 189 7.17 3.70 -6.79
C GLU A 189 8.39 4.15 -5.98
N LEU A 190 8.81 3.30 -5.05
CA LEU A 190 10.04 3.51 -4.29
C LEU A 190 11.20 2.77 -4.97
N LEU A 191 10.94 1.52 -5.38
CA LEU A 191 11.84 0.61 -6.10
C LEU A 191 11.03 -0.19 -7.12
N PRO A 192 11.66 -0.77 -8.16
CA PRO A 192 10.99 -1.69 -9.08
C PRO A 192 10.21 -2.79 -8.34
N GLY A 193 8.89 -2.76 -8.45
CA GLY A 193 7.98 -3.73 -7.82
C GLY A 193 7.66 -3.48 -6.33
N LEU A 194 8.03 -2.32 -5.77
CA LEU A 194 7.67 -1.88 -4.43
C LEU A 194 7.14 -0.44 -4.44
N TYR A 195 5.93 -0.27 -3.93
CA TYR A 195 5.15 0.95 -4.04
C TYR A 195 4.69 1.43 -2.66
N LEU A 196 4.68 2.75 -2.50
CA LEU A 196 4.10 3.42 -1.35
C LEU A 196 2.84 4.16 -1.80
N GLY A 197 1.74 3.86 -1.13
CA GLY A 197 0.46 4.46 -1.34
C GLY A 197 0.01 5.31 -0.16
N ARG A 198 -0.83 6.30 -0.45
CA ARG A 198 -1.58 7.04 0.55
C ARG A 198 -3.06 7.04 0.20
N ALA A 199 -3.91 6.85 1.19
CA ALA A 199 -5.36 6.92 1.05
C ALA A 199 -5.83 8.30 1.47
N LEU A 200 -6.59 8.97 0.62
CA LEU A 200 -7.18 10.28 0.86
C LEU A 200 -8.69 10.15 0.94
N LEU A 201 -9.34 10.95 1.79
CA LEU A 201 -10.79 11.05 1.91
C LEU A 201 -11.25 12.48 1.61
N THR A 202 -12.20 12.61 0.69
CA THR A 202 -12.90 13.88 0.45
C THR A 202 -14.05 14.04 1.43
N MET A 203 -13.95 15.03 2.32
CA MET A 203 -14.96 15.38 3.31
C MET A 203 -16.19 16.01 2.62
N PRO A 204 -17.37 16.03 3.27
CA PRO A 204 -18.55 16.67 2.69
C PRO A 204 -18.36 18.16 2.39
N SER A 205 -17.44 18.83 3.10
CA SER A 205 -17.03 20.22 2.86
C SER A 205 -16.18 20.41 1.60
N GLY A 206 -15.73 19.32 0.96
CA GLY A 206 -14.75 19.35 -0.14
C GLY A 206 -13.29 19.30 0.33
N GLU A 207 -13.01 19.37 1.64
CA GLU A 207 -11.65 19.22 2.19
C GLU A 207 -11.12 17.80 1.91
N ILE A 208 -9.87 17.69 1.44
CA ILE A 208 -9.20 16.41 1.20
C ILE A 208 -8.26 16.10 2.37
N ARG A 209 -8.49 14.98 3.05
CA ARG A 209 -7.69 14.55 4.21
C ARG A 209 -6.94 13.27 3.91
N LEU A 210 -5.68 13.21 4.33
CA LEU A 210 -4.92 11.98 4.39
C LEU A 210 -5.50 11.07 5.49
N ILE A 211 -5.86 9.82 5.15
CA ILE A 211 -6.48 8.84 6.06
C ILE A 211 -5.67 7.56 6.29
N GLY A 212 -4.58 7.36 5.56
CA GLY A 212 -3.62 6.30 5.87
C GLY A 212 -2.50 6.21 4.84
N TYR A 213 -1.43 5.51 5.20
CA TYR A 213 -0.47 4.99 4.24
C TYR A 213 -0.68 3.48 4.07
N PHE A 214 -0.33 2.97 2.91
CA PHE A 214 -0.26 1.55 2.62
C PHE A 214 0.93 1.28 1.70
N ALA A 215 1.44 0.06 1.69
CA ALA A 215 2.46 -0.37 0.74
C ALA A 215 1.90 -1.50 -0.13
N LEU A 216 2.44 -1.59 -1.35
CA LEU A 216 2.18 -2.70 -2.25
C LEU A 216 3.52 -3.27 -2.72
N ARG A 217 3.62 -4.58 -2.85
CA ARG A 217 4.75 -5.21 -3.52
C ARG A 217 4.31 -6.35 -4.42
N GLU A 218 5.13 -6.63 -5.42
CA GLU A 218 5.02 -7.85 -6.20
C GLU A 218 5.29 -9.05 -5.31
N PHE A 219 4.60 -10.16 -5.58
CA PHE A 219 4.88 -11.40 -4.88
C PHE A 219 6.32 -11.83 -5.15
N SER A 220 7.09 -11.98 -4.09
CA SER A 220 8.41 -12.59 -4.21
C SER A 220 8.21 -14.07 -4.55
N HIS A 221 8.65 -14.50 -5.73
CA HIS A 221 8.72 -15.91 -6.08
C HIS A 221 9.81 -16.60 -5.24
N GLU A 222 9.58 -16.80 -3.95
CA GLU A 222 10.41 -17.67 -3.10
C GLU A 222 9.98 -19.16 -3.19
N ARG A 223 8.97 -19.47 -4.01
CA ARG A 223 8.68 -20.84 -4.40
C ARG A 223 9.69 -21.25 -5.47
N GLY A 224 10.72 -21.98 -5.05
CA GLY A 224 11.55 -22.73 -5.98
C GLY A 224 10.67 -23.48 -6.96
N GLN A 225 11.01 -23.40 -8.24
CA GLN A 225 10.61 -24.41 -9.21
C GLN A 225 10.94 -25.77 -8.56
N GLN A 226 9.91 -26.52 -8.17
CA GLN A 226 10.03 -27.96 -8.23
C GLN A 226 9.52 -28.38 -9.62
N PRO A 227 10.29 -29.21 -10.33
CA PRO A 227 9.97 -29.65 -11.68
C PRO A 227 8.67 -30.45 -11.74
#